data_AF-A0A2V8X2T0-F1
#
_entry.id   AF-A0A2V8X2T0-F1
#
_cell.length_a   1.000
_cell.length_b   1.000
_cell.length_c   1.000
_cell.angle_alpha   90.00
_cell.angle_beta   90.00
_cell.angle_gamma   90.00
#
_symmetry.space_group_name_H-M   'P 1'
#
loop_
_entity.id
_entity.type
_entity.pdbx_description
1 polymer ?
#
loop_
_entity_poly.entity_id
_entity_poly.type
_entity_poly.pdbx_seq_one_letter_code
_entity_poly.pdbx_strand_id
1 'polypeptide(L)'
;MEVIHVPRPSKKAMDPDRPANALLLAQISHLQHVERRLPLRYRSEIYTHAIKTEGEAASYIREVTEAIHQAHADAAKQRAKRTPKRGLEIAAAAERPKRSSKKKTKTTKRRKK
;
A
#
# COMPACT_ATOMS: atom_id res chain seq x y z
N MET A 1 -15.12 33.80 -21.01
CA MET A 1 -14.06 32.79 -20.95
C MET A 1 -13.41 32.75 -22.31
N GLU A 2 -12.16 33.18 -22.42
CA GLU A 2 -11.42 33.20 -23.68
C GLU A 2 -10.70 31.85 -23.86
N VAL A 3 -10.97 31.16 -24.96
CA VAL A 3 -10.42 29.83 -25.22
C VAL A 3 -9.04 29.99 -25.86
N ILE A 4 -7.99 29.63 -25.13
CA ILE A 4 -6.63 29.61 -25.67
C ILE A 4 -6.43 28.33 -26.49
N HIS A 5 -6.14 28.45 -27.78
CA HIS A 5 -5.85 27.32 -28.65
C HIS A 5 -4.38 26.92 -28.55
N VAL A 6 -4.11 25.78 -27.90
CA VAL A 6 -2.77 25.20 -27.82
C VAL A 6 -2.48 24.41 -29.11
N PRO A 7 -1.39 24.70 -29.83
CA PRO A 7 -1.02 23.96 -31.03
C PRO A 7 -0.68 22.50 -30.67
N ARG A 8 -1.06 21.57 -31.54
CA ARG A 8 -0.71 20.16 -31.35
C ARG A 8 0.80 19.99 -31.53
N PRO A 9 1.48 19.22 -30.65
CA PRO A 9 2.89 18.94 -30.81
C PRO A 9 3.14 18.20 -32.12
N SER A 10 4.33 18.38 -32.68
CA SER A 10 4.71 17.70 -33.93
C SER A 10 4.75 16.19 -33.71
N LYS A 11 4.49 15.41 -34.76
CA LYS A 11 4.60 13.94 -34.71
C LYS A 11 6.02 13.46 -34.35
N LYS A 12 7.03 14.31 -34.54
CA LYS A 12 8.43 14.05 -34.22
C LYS A 12 8.82 14.39 -32.77
N ALA A 13 7.91 14.96 -32.00
CA ALA A 13 8.19 15.35 -30.61
C ALA A 13 8.37 14.15 -29.68
N MET A 14 7.69 13.03 -29.98
CA MET A 14 7.90 11.76 -29.30
C MET A 14 8.64 10.82 -30.24
N ASP A 15 9.83 10.43 -29.82
CA ASP A 15 10.72 9.52 -30.55
C ASP A 15 11.23 8.49 -29.54
N PRO A 16 10.72 7.25 -29.55
CA PRO A 16 11.14 6.18 -28.66
C PRO A 16 12.57 5.70 -28.93
N ASP A 17 13.06 5.86 -30.16
CA ASP A 17 14.37 5.34 -30.58
C ASP A 17 15.51 6.30 -30.26
N ARG A 18 15.18 7.52 -29.79
CA ARG A 18 16.18 8.49 -29.35
C ARG A 18 16.96 7.96 -28.13
N PRO A 19 18.26 8.32 -28.02
CA PRO A 19 19.08 7.87 -26.90
C PRO A 19 18.54 8.40 -25.56
N ALA A 20 18.63 7.55 -24.53
CA ALA A 20 18.16 7.88 -23.20
C ALA A 20 18.93 9.07 -22.61
N ASN A 21 18.21 10.12 -22.24
CA ASN A 21 18.80 11.28 -21.57
C ASN A 21 19.31 10.92 -20.16
N ALA A 22 20.29 11.66 -19.65
CA ALA A 22 20.87 11.49 -18.32
C ALA A 22 19.83 11.48 -17.19
N LEU A 23 18.76 12.28 -17.30
CA LEU A 23 17.66 12.30 -16.33
C LEU A 23 16.94 10.94 -16.26
N LEU A 24 16.66 10.33 -17.41
CA LEU A 24 16.02 9.02 -17.47
C LEU A 24 16.95 7.93 -16.94
N LEU A 25 18.24 8.00 -17.27
CA LEU A 25 19.25 7.09 -16.74
C LEU A 25 19.37 7.18 -15.21
N ALA A 26 19.30 8.39 -14.65
CA ALA A 26 19.27 8.59 -13.21
C ALA A 26 18.01 7.95 -12.59
N GLN A 27 16.84 8.17 -13.20
CA GLN A 27 15.58 7.57 -12.75
C GLN A 27 15.63 6.03 -12.79
N ILE A 28 16.20 5.45 -13.85
CA ILE A 28 16.42 4.00 -13.96
C ILE A 28 17.29 3.49 -12.81
N SER A 29 18.39 4.18 -12.50
CA SER A 29 19.28 3.81 -11.39
C SER A 29 18.55 3.80 -10.05
N HIS A 30 17.72 4.82 -9.79
CA HIS A 30 16.89 4.86 -8.59
C HIS A 30 15.86 3.73 -8.54
N LEU A 31 15.19 3.44 -9.66
CA LEU A 31 14.22 2.35 -9.73
C LEU A 31 14.88 0.98 -9.57
N GLN A 32 16.08 0.78 -10.12
CA GLN A 32 16.85 -0.44 -9.90
C GLN A 32 17.18 -0.64 -8.42
N HIS A 33 17.53 0.44 -7.71
CA HIS A 33 17.74 0.38 -6.28
C HIS A 33 16.46 -0.04 -5.52
N VAL A 34 15.30 0.48 -5.93
CA VAL A 34 14.00 0.11 -5.36
C VAL A 34 13.66 -1.35 -5.65
N GLU A 35 13.81 -1.78 -6.90
CA GLU A 35 13.56 -3.15 -7.36
C GLU A 35 14.36 -4.19 -6.57
N ARG A 36 15.64 -3.91 -6.27
CA ARG A 36 16.47 -4.78 -5.42
C ARG A 36 15.89 -4.99 -4.01
N ARG A 37 15.00 -4.11 -3.55
CA ARG A 37 14.31 -4.22 -2.26
C ARG A 37 12.97 -4.94 -2.37
N LEU A 38 12.45 -5.16 -3.58
CA LEU A 38 11.23 -5.94 -3.78
C LEU A 38 11.48 -7.43 -3.52
N PRO A 39 10.46 -8.19 -3.09
CA PRO A 39 10.51 -9.65 -3.09
C PRO A 39 10.85 -10.18 -4.48
N LEU A 40 11.65 -11.26 -4.56
CA LEU A 40 12.15 -11.80 -5.84
C LEU A 40 11.06 -12.02 -6.89
N ARG A 41 9.87 -12.45 -6.47
CA ARG A 41 8.72 -12.70 -7.35
C ARG A 41 8.20 -11.48 -8.14
N TYR A 42 8.59 -10.27 -7.76
CA TYR A 42 8.18 -9.02 -8.42
C TYR A 42 9.37 -8.28 -9.06
N ARG A 43 10.57 -8.87 -9.07
CA ARG A 43 11.71 -8.25 -9.75
C ARG A 43 11.61 -8.54 -11.23
N SER A 44 11.89 -7.55 -12.06
CA SER A 44 12.15 -7.74 -13.48
C SER A 44 13.51 -8.42 -13.66
N GLU A 45 13.65 -9.17 -14.76
CA GLU A 45 14.91 -9.79 -15.17
C GLU A 45 15.69 -8.87 -16.13
N ILE A 46 15.31 -7.58 -16.21
CA ILE A 46 15.88 -6.64 -17.15
C ILE A 46 17.25 -6.15 -16.67
N TYR A 47 18.25 -6.30 -17.53
CA TYR A 47 19.58 -5.76 -17.28
C TYR A 47 19.61 -4.26 -17.61
N THR A 48 19.64 -3.40 -16.58
CA THR A 48 19.55 -1.94 -16.74
C THR A 48 20.64 -1.33 -17.61
N HIS A 49 21.85 -1.89 -17.66
CA HIS A 49 22.91 -1.36 -18.53
C HIS A 49 22.69 -1.68 -20.02
N ALA A 50 21.70 -2.51 -20.37
CA ALA A 50 21.29 -2.71 -21.76
C ALA A 50 20.39 -1.59 -22.30
N ILE A 51 19.81 -0.76 -21.42
CA ILE A 51 18.88 0.31 -21.80
C ILE A 51 19.66 1.45 -22.46
N LYS A 52 19.38 1.69 -23.73
CA LYS A 52 20.02 2.72 -24.57
C LYS A 52 19.03 3.76 -25.05
N THR A 53 17.78 3.38 -25.32
CA THR A 53 16.78 4.27 -25.88
C THR A 53 15.76 4.71 -24.84
N GLU A 54 15.06 5.80 -25.13
CA GLU A 54 13.98 6.27 -24.26
C GLU A 54 12.78 5.32 -24.23
N GLY A 55 12.49 4.63 -25.33
CA GLY A 55 11.44 3.62 -25.38
C GLY A 55 11.74 2.42 -24.48
N GLU A 56 12.99 1.97 -24.45
CA GLU A 56 13.46 0.93 -23.53
C GLU A 56 13.39 1.41 -22.07
N ALA A 57 13.83 2.65 -21.81
CA ALA A 57 13.71 3.27 -20.50
C ALA A 57 12.26 3.32 -20.02
N ALA A 58 11.34 3.76 -20.87
CA ALA A 58 9.92 3.85 -20.56
C ALA A 58 9.32 2.48 -20.25
N SER A 59 9.68 1.46 -21.03
CA SER A 59 9.23 0.07 -20.80
C SER A 59 9.70 -0.45 -19.44
N TYR A 60 10.99 -0.28 -19.12
CA TYR A 60 11.54 -0.68 -17.82
C TYR A 60 10.87 0.05 -16.65
N ILE A 61 10.72 1.38 -16.74
CA ILE A 61 10.06 2.20 -15.72
C ILE A 61 8.63 1.69 -15.48
N ARG A 62 7.90 1.41 -16.56
CA ARG A 62 6.54 0.89 -16.49
C ARG A 62 6.48 -0.46 -15.78
N GLU A 63 7.32 -1.41 -16.17
CA GLU A 63 7.31 -2.75 -15.57
C GLU A 63 7.63 -2.71 -14.06
N VAL A 64 8.67 -1.99 -13.67
CA VAL A 64 9.07 -1.88 -12.26
C VAL A 64 7.98 -1.20 -11.43
N THR A 65 7.36 -0.14 -11.95
CA THR A 65 6.29 0.58 -11.23
C THR A 65 5.03 -0.26 -11.10
N GLU A 66 4.63 -1.00 -12.14
CA GLU A 66 3.54 -1.96 -12.06
C GLU A 66 3.82 -3.06 -11.02
N ALA A 67 5.04 -3.59 -10.99
CA ALA A 67 5.47 -4.59 -10.02
C ALA A 67 5.43 -4.06 -8.57
N ILE A 68 5.86 -2.82 -8.34
CA ILE A 68 5.72 -2.13 -7.06
C ILE A 68 4.24 -2.07 -6.65
N HIS A 69 3.36 -1.60 -7.54
CA HIS A 69 1.94 -1.51 -7.25
C HIS A 69 1.33 -2.87 -6.89
N GLN A 70 1.68 -3.93 -7.62
CA GLN A 70 1.23 -5.29 -7.32
C GLN A 70 1.72 -5.78 -5.95
N ALA A 71 3.00 -5.56 -5.65
CA ALA A 71 3.58 -5.92 -4.35
C ALA A 71 2.85 -5.22 -3.18
N HIS A 72 2.51 -3.94 -3.35
CA HIS A 72 1.73 -3.19 -2.37
C HIS A 72 0.30 -3.69 -2.23
N ALA A 73 -0.38 -3.98 -3.35
CA ALA A 73 -1.74 -4.50 -3.34
C ALA A 73 -1.82 -5.85 -2.63
N ASP A 74 -0.87 -6.75 -2.88
CA ASP A 74 -0.84 -8.06 -2.23
C ASP A 74 -0.47 -7.96 -0.75
N ALA A 75 0.45 -7.07 -0.38
CA ALA A 75 0.72 -6.77 1.02
C ALA A 75 -0.53 -6.25 1.75
N ALA A 76 -1.31 -5.38 1.11
CA ALA A 76 -2.57 -4.86 1.67
C ALA A 76 -3.61 -5.99 1.87
N LYS A 77 -3.78 -6.87 0.88
CA LYS A 77 -4.66 -8.05 1.01
C LYS A 77 -4.23 -8.96 2.17
N GLN A 78 -2.93 -9.19 2.34
CA GLN A 78 -2.41 -10.01 3.45
C GLN A 78 -2.68 -9.35 4.81
N ARG A 79 -2.53 -8.03 4.93
CA ARG A 79 -2.88 -7.31 6.17
C ARG A 79 -4.38 -7.41 6.49
N ALA A 80 -5.24 -7.23 5.49
CA ALA A 80 -6.69 -7.34 5.65
C ALA A 80 -7.14 -8.74 6.10
N LYS A 81 -6.45 -9.80 5.63
CA LYS A 81 -6.69 -11.18 6.10
C LYS A 81 -6.28 -11.40 7.56
N ARG A 82 -5.26 -10.67 8.04
CA ARG A 82 -4.68 -10.85 9.38
C ARG A 82 -5.38 -10.03 10.47
N THR A 83 -6.27 -9.09 10.15
CA THR A 83 -7.08 -8.39 11.15
C THR A 83 -7.98 -9.39 11.90
N PRO A 84 -7.74 -9.66 13.19
CA PRO A 84 -8.57 -10.59 13.93
C PRO A 84 -9.93 -9.95 14.18
N LYS A 85 -11.01 -10.58 13.72
CA LYS A 85 -12.41 -10.28 14.12
C LYS A 85 -12.70 -10.54 15.61
N ARG A 86 -11.70 -10.61 16.50
CA ARG A 86 -11.85 -11.14 17.87
C ARG A 86 -11.64 -10.12 19.00
N GLY A 87 -11.66 -8.82 18.73
CA GLY A 87 -11.43 -7.79 19.76
C GLY A 87 -12.56 -6.76 19.98
N LEU A 88 -13.46 -6.58 19.01
CA LEU A 88 -14.49 -5.53 19.07
C LEU A 88 -15.78 -5.93 19.81
N GLU A 89 -16.00 -7.23 20.03
CA GLU A 89 -17.21 -7.72 20.74
C GLU A 89 -17.09 -7.62 22.27
N ILE A 90 -15.87 -7.59 22.82
CA ILE A 90 -15.66 -7.59 24.27
C ILE A 90 -15.93 -6.20 24.89
N ALA A 91 -15.75 -5.11 24.12
CA ALA A 91 -16.03 -3.75 24.60
C ALA A 91 -17.54 -3.41 24.59
N ALA A 92 -18.31 -3.94 23.63
CA ALA A 92 -19.76 -3.70 23.55
C ALA A 92 -20.58 -4.42 24.63
N ALA A 93 -20.02 -5.46 25.28
CA ALA A 93 -20.67 -6.19 26.36
C ALA A 93 -20.53 -5.52 27.75
N ALA A 94 -19.67 -4.50 27.88
CA ALA A 94 -19.39 -3.85 29.16
C ALA A 94 -20.38 -2.71 29.54
N GLU A 95 -21.23 -2.26 28.62
CA GLU A 95 -22.18 -1.18 28.85
C GLU A 95 -23.64 -1.65 28.84
N ARG A 96 -24.05 -2.44 29.84
CA ARG A 96 -25.48 -2.51 30.23
C ARG A 96 -25.63 -2.48 31.75
N PRO A 97 -26.42 -1.55 32.33
CA PRO A 97 -26.47 -1.33 33.76
C PRO A 97 -27.39 -2.35 34.43
N LYS A 98 -26.94 -3.04 35.49
CA LYS A 98 -27.83 -3.76 36.40
C LYS A 98 -28.19 -2.87 37.60
N ARG A 99 -29.31 -2.16 37.50
CA ARG A 99 -29.96 -1.47 38.62
C ARG A 99 -30.76 -2.46 39.49
N SER A 100 -30.43 -2.46 40.78
CA SER A 100 -31.21 -2.70 42.00
C SER A 100 -32.10 -3.96 42.15
N SER A 101 -31.87 -4.71 43.24
CA SER A 101 -32.89 -4.82 44.30
C SER A 101 -32.26 -5.18 45.66
N LYS A 102 -32.51 -4.33 46.66
CA LYS A 102 -32.29 -4.60 48.08
C LYS A 102 -33.21 -5.75 48.52
N LYS A 103 -32.67 -6.76 49.21
CA LYS A 103 -33.43 -7.50 50.23
C LYS A 103 -32.65 -7.52 51.53
N LYS A 104 -33.18 -6.77 52.51
CA LYS A 104 -32.83 -6.85 53.93
C LYS A 104 -33.23 -8.23 54.44
N THR A 105 -32.35 -8.90 55.18
CA THR A 105 -32.77 -9.90 56.18
C THR A 105 -32.15 -9.52 57.52
N LYS A 106 -33.06 -9.33 58.49
CA LYS A 106 -32.82 -8.99 59.88
C LYS A 106 -32.19 -10.16 60.62
N THR A 107 -31.24 -9.81 61.50
CA THR A 107 -30.92 -10.39 62.82
C THR A 107 -31.51 -11.76 63.20
N THR A 108 -30.64 -12.67 63.65
CA THR A 108 -30.87 -13.37 64.93
C THR A 108 -29.55 -13.77 65.59
N LYS A 109 -29.36 -13.26 66.81
CA LYS A 109 -28.35 -13.69 67.78
C LYS A 109 -28.47 -15.20 68.03
N ARG A 110 -27.34 -15.90 68.14
CA ARG A 110 -27.19 -16.92 69.19
C ARG A 110 -25.74 -17.14 69.60
N ARG A 111 -25.61 -17.30 70.91
CA ARG A 111 -24.44 -17.27 71.79
C ARG A 111 -23.85 -18.69 71.92
N LYS A 112 -22.54 -18.76 72.21
CA LYS A 112 -21.81 -19.79 72.99
C LYS A 112 -21.99 -21.27 72.61
N LYS A 113 -20.88 -21.98 72.39
CA LYS A 113 -20.15 -22.65 73.49
C LYS A 113 -18.69 -22.85 73.10
#